data_AF-A0A820RIB9-F1
#
_entry.id   AF-A0A820RIB9-F1
#
_cell.length_a   1.000
_cell.length_b   1.000
_cell.length_c   1.000
_cell.angle_alpha   90.00
_cell.angle_beta   90.00
_cell.angle_gamma   90.00
#
_symmetry.space_group_name_H-M   'P 1'
#
loop_
_entity.id
_entity.type
_entity.pdbx_description
1 polymer ?
#
loop_
_entity_poly.entity_id
_entity_poly.type
_entity_poly.pdbx_seq_one_letter_code
_entity_poly.pdbx_strand_id
1 'polypeptide(L)'
;LFFFLACGCHPYGSTRKDCLQDTGECACHSFATGRQCDKCIDSSLSLTERGCVNLNKNRRRPRTCRDLNCLFEGICQTINGHPRCTCQHVTCTSDEQRSMNICASDGRTYKSKCDIKKQQCLKQ
;
A
#
# COMPACT_ATOMS: atom_id res chain seq x y z
N LEU A 1 -15.62 -4.68 -39.19
CA LEU A 1 -15.54 -3.74 -38.05
C LEU A 1 -14.10 -3.71 -37.56
N PHE A 2 -13.27 -2.80 -38.09
CA PHE A 2 -11.93 -2.55 -37.53
C PHE A 2 -12.10 -1.69 -36.29
N PHE A 3 -11.92 -2.28 -35.11
CA PHE A 3 -11.73 -1.53 -33.87
C PHE A 3 -10.41 -0.77 -34.01
N PHE A 4 -10.44 0.48 -34.46
CA PHE A 4 -9.36 1.42 -34.15
C PHE A 4 -9.38 1.60 -32.63
N LEU A 5 -8.61 0.79 -31.91
CA LEU A 5 -8.32 1.01 -30.51
C LEU A 5 -7.65 2.39 -30.44
N ALA A 6 -8.42 3.39 -30.04
CA ALA A 6 -7.92 4.74 -29.82
C ALA A 6 -6.72 4.65 -28.89
N CYS A 7 -5.61 5.23 -29.34
CA CYS A 7 -4.37 5.25 -28.59
C CYS A 7 -4.58 6.01 -27.26
N GLY A 8 -4.63 5.28 -26.15
CA GLY A 8 -4.90 5.81 -24.82
C GLY A 8 -3.63 6.10 -24.02
N CYS A 9 -2.60 6.71 -24.62
CA CYS A 9 -1.35 6.98 -23.90
C CYS A 9 -1.59 7.82 -22.65
N HIS A 10 -1.18 7.30 -21.50
CA HIS A 10 -1.36 7.97 -20.22
C HIS A 10 -0.51 9.24 -20.20
N PRO A 11 -1.09 10.43 -19.90
CA PRO A 11 -0.43 11.72 -20.06
C PRO A 11 0.82 11.90 -19.19
N TYR A 12 0.90 11.18 -18.06
CA TYR A 12 2.05 11.25 -17.15
C TYR A 12 3.00 10.05 -17.26
N GLY A 13 2.58 8.99 -17.93
CA GLY A 13 3.40 7.78 -18.10
C GLY A 13 4.06 7.70 -19.47
N SER A 14 3.51 8.41 -20.45
CA SER A 14 3.99 8.42 -21.83
C SER A 14 4.75 9.69 -22.14
N THR A 15 5.82 9.56 -22.93
CA THR A 15 6.61 10.69 -23.44
C THR A 15 5.83 11.55 -24.43
N ARG A 16 4.82 10.94 -25.08
CA ARG A 16 3.96 11.57 -26.07
C ARG A 16 2.54 11.01 -26.00
N LYS A 17 1.59 11.68 -26.64
CA LYS A 17 0.17 11.28 -26.67
C LYS A 17 -0.17 10.39 -27.86
N ASP A 18 0.70 10.34 -28.86
CA ASP A 18 0.60 9.46 -30.02
C ASP A 18 1.25 8.10 -29.76
N CYS A 19 0.68 7.06 -30.36
CA CYS A 19 1.25 5.72 -30.37
C CYS A 19 2.25 5.61 -31.53
N LEU A 20 3.24 4.74 -31.37
CA LEU A 20 4.11 4.33 -32.46
C LEU A 20 3.26 3.74 -33.59
N GLN A 21 3.45 4.25 -34.82
CA GLN A 21 2.62 3.87 -35.97
C GLN A 21 2.81 2.41 -36.37
N ASP A 22 3.98 1.83 -36.08
CA ASP A 22 4.33 0.45 -36.46
C ASP A 22 3.80 -0.58 -35.47
N THR A 23 3.76 -0.26 -34.17
CA THR A 23 3.43 -1.21 -33.10
C THR A 23 2.11 -0.91 -32.39
N GLY A 24 1.61 0.33 -32.48
CA GLY A 24 0.45 0.79 -31.74
C GLY A 24 0.69 0.89 -30.23
N GLU A 25 1.96 0.98 -29.79
CA GLU A 25 2.36 1.12 -28.39
C GLU A 25 2.80 2.54 -28.05
N CYS A 26 2.56 2.95 -26.80
CA CYS A 26 3.01 4.24 -26.29
C CYS A 26 4.49 4.20 -25.90
N ALA A 27 5.21 5.27 -26.23
CA ALA A 27 6.59 5.44 -25.77
C ALA A 27 6.61 5.89 -24.30
N CYS A 28 6.87 4.97 -23.37
CA CYS A 28 6.82 5.25 -21.93
C CYS A 28 8.00 6.08 -21.42
N HIS A 29 7.74 6.96 -20.45
CA HIS A 29 8.75 7.57 -19.61
C HIS A 29 9.46 6.52 -18.75
N SER A 30 10.63 6.88 -18.22
CA SER A 30 11.37 6.02 -17.28
C SER A 30 10.47 5.55 -16.14
N PHE A 31 10.56 4.25 -15.84
CA PHE A 31 9.79 3.58 -14.80
C PHE A 31 8.29 3.39 -15.07
N ALA A 32 7.75 3.87 -16.19
CA ALA A 32 6.40 3.53 -16.66
C ALA A 32 6.43 2.33 -17.63
N THR A 33 5.35 1.55 -17.67
CA THR A 33 5.23 0.32 -18.46
C THR A 33 3.78 0.06 -18.88
N GLY A 34 3.59 -0.91 -19.76
CA GLY A 34 2.32 -1.26 -20.39
C GLY A 34 2.10 -0.50 -21.70
N ARG A 35 1.17 -1.00 -22.52
CA ARG A 35 0.88 -0.43 -23.85
C ARG A 35 0.46 1.04 -23.83
N GLN A 36 -0.15 1.47 -22.74
CA GLN A 36 -0.64 2.83 -22.52
C GLN A 36 0.24 3.61 -21.52
N CYS A 37 1.31 3.01 -20.99
CA CYS A 37 2.14 3.56 -19.92
C CYS A 37 1.33 3.94 -18.66
N ASP A 38 0.30 3.17 -18.35
CA ASP A 38 -0.62 3.35 -17.23
C ASP A 38 -0.12 2.70 -15.93
N LYS A 39 0.99 1.97 -15.99
CA LYS A 39 1.56 1.22 -14.86
C LYS A 39 3.00 1.64 -14.61
N CYS A 40 3.46 1.49 -13.37
CA CYS A 40 4.88 1.61 -13.06
C CYS A 40 5.54 0.21 -13.07
N ILE A 41 6.80 0.15 -13.50
CA ILE A 41 7.59 -1.10 -13.52
C ILE A 41 7.70 -1.69 -12.10
N ASP A 42 7.95 -0.83 -11.11
CA ASP A 42 7.99 -1.19 -9.70
C ASP A 42 6.64 -0.87 -9.04
N SER A 43 6.04 -1.89 -8.42
CA SER A 43 4.77 -1.79 -7.69
C SER A 43 4.85 -0.91 -6.44
N SER A 44 6.06 -0.55 -5.99
CA SER A 44 6.30 0.42 -4.93
C SER A 44 6.17 1.88 -5.40
N LEU A 45 6.12 2.11 -6.71
CA LEU A 45 5.93 3.42 -7.33
C LEU A 45 4.46 3.65 -7.67
N SER A 46 4.05 4.91 -7.66
CA SER A 46 2.72 5.32 -8.09
C SER A 46 2.83 6.34 -9.20
N LEU A 47 1.98 6.19 -10.22
CA LEU A 47 1.91 7.12 -11.33
C LEU A 47 1.20 8.41 -10.87
N THR A 48 1.91 9.52 -10.91
CA THR A 48 1.42 10.85 -10.53
C THR A 48 1.61 11.82 -11.68
N GLU A 49 1.21 13.08 -11.52
CA GLU A 49 1.50 14.16 -12.49
C GLU A 49 3.00 14.34 -12.81
N ARG A 50 3.88 13.90 -11.89
CA ARG A 50 5.35 13.91 -12.07
C ARG A 50 5.90 12.58 -12.60
N GLY A 51 5.03 11.71 -13.12
CA GLY A 51 5.37 10.36 -13.56
C GLY A 51 5.39 9.34 -12.41
N CYS A 52 6.08 8.21 -12.64
CA CYS A 52 6.22 7.13 -11.66
C CYS A 52 7.17 7.54 -10.52
N VAL A 53 6.58 7.89 -9.38
CA VAL A 53 7.31 8.34 -8.20
C VAL A 53 7.06 7.43 -7.01
N ASN A 54 8.08 7.26 -6.19
CA ASN A 54 7.93 6.56 -4.93
C ASN A 54 7.24 7.51 -3.93
N LEU A 55 5.94 7.34 -3.70
CA LEU A 55 5.22 8.11 -2.67
C LEU A 55 5.73 7.78 -1.25
N ASN A 56 6.38 6.62 -1.10
CA ASN A 56 7.03 6.19 0.12
C ASN A 56 8.49 6.68 0.24
N LYS A 57 8.98 7.61 -0.61
CA LYS A 57 10.33 8.20 -0.46
C LYS A 57 10.53 8.90 0.88
N ASN A 58 9.44 9.20 1.59
CA ASN A 58 9.42 9.78 2.93
C ASN A 58 8.96 8.81 4.04
N ARG A 59 8.71 7.53 3.74
CA ARG A 59 8.64 6.52 4.80
C ARG A 59 10.07 6.12 5.15
N ARG A 60 10.80 7.06 5.77
CA ARG A 60 12.00 6.70 6.52
C ARG A 60 11.59 5.59 7.47
N ARG A 61 12.12 4.39 7.26
CA ARG A 61 11.98 3.32 8.25
C ARG A 61 12.46 3.92 9.58
N PRO A 62 11.60 3.99 10.60
CA PRO A 62 11.97 4.63 11.84
C PRO A 62 13.20 3.93 12.40
N ARG A 63 14.19 4.73 12.80
CA ARG A 63 15.46 4.21 13.33
C ARG A 63 15.38 3.96 14.83
N THR A 64 14.46 4.64 15.51
CA THR A 64 14.27 4.55 16.95
C THR A 64 12.78 4.51 17.29
N CYS A 65 12.45 4.10 18.51
CA CYS A 65 11.07 4.14 19.01
C CYS A 65 10.51 5.56 19.15
N ARG A 66 11.37 6.59 19.16
CA ARG A 66 10.93 7.99 19.14
C ARG A 66 10.27 8.37 17.81
N ASP A 67 10.63 7.67 16.74
CA ASP A 67 10.15 7.92 15.38
C ASP A 67 9.08 6.90 14.93
N LEU A 68 8.81 5.86 15.74
CA LEU A 68 7.85 4.80 15.44
C LEU A 68 6.59 4.92 16.30
N ASN A 69 5.49 5.34 15.69
CA ASN A 69 4.18 5.33 16.31
C ASN A 69 3.50 3.98 16.07
N CYS A 70 3.30 3.21 17.13
CA CYS A 70 2.59 1.95 17.07
C CYS A 70 1.07 2.16 17.15
N LEU A 71 0.32 1.39 16.37
CA LEU A 71 -1.14 1.41 16.34
C LEU A 71 -1.72 0.32 17.25
N PHE A 72 -3.02 0.44 17.56
CA PHE A 72 -3.79 -0.57 18.29
C PHE A 72 -3.18 -0.96 19.64
N GLU A 73 -2.72 0.03 20.41
CA GLU A 73 -2.04 -0.15 21.70
C GLU A 73 -0.74 -0.96 21.63
N GLY A 74 -0.15 -1.06 20.43
CA GLY A 74 1.20 -1.59 20.29
C GLY A 74 2.19 -0.74 21.07
N ILE A 75 3.15 -1.40 21.73
CA ILE A 75 4.24 -0.73 22.44
C ILE A 75 5.51 -0.88 21.61
N CYS A 76 6.17 0.25 21.32
CA CYS A 76 7.46 0.19 20.65
C CYS A 76 8.55 -0.32 21.60
N GLN A 77 9.26 -1.36 21.17
CA GLN A 77 10.43 -1.89 21.84
C GLN A 77 11.59 -1.98 20.84
N THR A 78 12.82 -1.80 21.33
CA THR A 78 14.01 -1.98 20.50
C THR A 78 14.44 -3.44 20.57
N ILE A 79 14.26 -4.18 19.49
CA ILE A 79 14.59 -5.61 19.39
C ILE A 79 15.71 -5.75 18.35
N ASN A 80 16.85 -6.30 18.76
CA ASN A 80 18.04 -6.46 17.91
C ASN A 80 18.49 -5.14 17.27
N GLY A 81 18.48 -4.05 18.02
CA GLY A 81 18.91 -2.72 17.54
C GLY A 81 17.92 -2.01 16.61
N HIS A 82 16.71 -2.55 16.41
CA HIS A 82 15.68 -1.96 15.57
C HIS A 82 14.37 -1.73 16.33
N PRO A 83 13.66 -0.62 16.10
CA PRO A 83 12.37 -0.38 16.72
C PRO A 83 11.31 -1.32 16.12
N ARG A 84 10.56 -2.01 16.98
CA ARG A 84 9.45 -2.88 16.61
C ARG A 84 8.25 -2.66 17.52
N CYS A 85 7.06 -2.67 16.95
CA CYS A 85 5.83 -2.67 17.71
C CYS A 85 5.54 -4.06 18.26
N THR A 86 5.26 -4.13 19.56
CA THR A 86 4.92 -5.36 20.28
C THR A 86 3.48 -5.30 20.76
N CYS A 87 2.77 -6.42 20.69
CA CYS A 87 1.33 -6.50 20.93
C CYS A 87 0.97 -7.23 22.23
N GLN A 88 1.95 -7.48 23.11
CA GLN A 88 1.73 -8.24 24.35
C GLN A 88 0.85 -7.48 25.36
N HIS A 89 0.76 -6.16 25.23
CA HIS A 89 0.06 -5.29 26.17
C HIS A 89 -1.25 -4.71 25.63
N VAL A 90 -1.84 -5.31 24.59
CA VAL A 90 -3.15 -4.88 24.10
C VAL A 90 -4.21 -5.14 25.18
N THR A 91 -4.78 -4.06 25.70
CA THR A 91 -5.82 -4.14 26.74
C THR A 91 -7.19 -4.26 26.09
N CYS A 92 -8.08 -5.03 26.73
CA CYS A 92 -9.44 -5.23 26.26
C CYS A 92 -10.42 -5.09 27.42
N THR A 93 -11.51 -4.36 27.20
CA THR A 93 -12.63 -4.28 28.13
C THR A 93 -13.50 -5.54 28.06
N SER A 94 -14.35 -5.74 29.06
CA SER A 94 -15.33 -6.84 29.08
C SER A 94 -16.26 -6.81 27.86
N ASP A 95 -16.65 -5.62 27.41
CA ASP A 95 -17.49 -5.44 26.23
C ASP A 95 -16.78 -5.83 24.93
N GLU A 96 -15.47 -5.59 24.84
CA GLU A 96 -14.66 -5.96 23.68
C GLU A 96 -14.39 -7.47 23.62
N GLN A 97 -14.37 -8.14 24.77
CA GLN A 97 -14.19 -9.59 24.89
C GLN A 97 -15.48 -10.36 24.62
N ARG A 98 -16.63 -9.69 24.59
CA ARG A 98 -17.91 -10.32 24.30
C ARG A 98 -17.86 -11.04 22.95
N SER A 99 -18.13 -12.34 22.99
CA SER A 99 -18.12 -13.19 21.79
C SER A 99 -19.33 -12.84 20.91
N MET A 100 -19.08 -12.33 19.71
CA MET A 100 -20.12 -11.81 18.81
C MET A 100 -19.92 -12.16 17.34
N ASN A 101 -18.90 -12.95 16.96
CA ASN A 101 -18.61 -13.35 15.58
C ASN A 101 -18.76 -12.19 14.56
N ILE A 102 -17.72 -11.37 14.46
CA ILE A 102 -17.71 -10.12 13.69
C ILE A 102 -17.00 -10.37 12.36
N CYS A 103 -17.64 -10.06 11.23
CA CYS A 103 -16.96 -10.02 9.94
C CYS A 103 -16.17 -8.70 9.79
N ALA A 104 -14.93 -8.79 9.33
CA ALA A 104 -14.07 -7.64 9.10
C ALA A 104 -13.85 -7.39 7.60
N SER A 105 -13.33 -6.20 7.28
CA SER A 105 -13.00 -5.80 5.90
C SER A 105 -11.89 -6.63 5.25
N ASP A 106 -11.11 -7.36 6.04
CA ASP A 106 -10.07 -8.27 5.54
C ASP A 106 -10.62 -9.67 5.16
N GLY A 107 -11.95 -9.82 5.14
CA GLY A 107 -12.65 -11.05 4.74
C GLY A 107 -12.64 -12.15 5.80
N ARG A 108 -12.15 -11.87 7.02
CA ARG A 108 -12.12 -12.83 8.13
C ARG A 108 -13.23 -12.56 9.14
N THR A 109 -13.67 -13.63 9.79
CA THR A 109 -14.57 -13.56 10.95
C THR A 109 -13.77 -13.68 12.23
N TYR A 110 -14.02 -12.78 13.17
CA TYR A 110 -13.34 -12.68 14.46
C TYR A 110 -14.31 -12.95 15.60
N LYS A 111 -13.85 -13.63 16.64
CA LYS A 111 -14.73 -14.05 17.75
C LYS A 111 -15.21 -12.85 18.57
N SER A 112 -14.39 -11.82 18.70
CA SER A 112 -14.70 -10.61 19.49
C SER A 112 -14.04 -9.35 18.90
N LYS A 113 -14.44 -8.17 19.39
CA LYS A 113 -13.76 -6.91 19.03
C LYS A 113 -12.31 -6.89 19.51
N CYS A 114 -12.05 -7.49 20.67
CA CYS A 114 -10.70 -7.65 21.21
C CYS A 114 -9.80 -8.48 20.27
N ASP A 115 -10.34 -9.54 19.65
CA ASP A 115 -9.58 -10.35 18.69
C ASP A 115 -9.22 -9.56 17.43
N ILE A 116 -10.14 -8.72 16.95
CA ILE A 116 -9.85 -7.80 15.83
C ILE A 116 -8.70 -6.87 16.21
N LYS A 117 -8.79 -6.20 17.38
CA LYS A 117 -7.79 -5.24 17.87
C LYS A 117 -6.40 -5.87 18.00
N LYS A 118 -6.31 -7.07 18.57
CA LYS A 118 -5.06 -7.84 18.68
C LYS A 118 -4.47 -8.17 17.30
N GLN A 119 -5.32 -8.60 16.37
CA GLN A 119 -4.89 -9.00 15.04
C GLN A 119 -4.48 -7.79 14.17
N GLN A 120 -5.13 -6.65 14.37
CA GLN A 120 -4.72 -5.38 13.76
C GLN A 120 -3.36 -4.91 14.29
N CYS A 121 -3.09 -5.03 15.60
CA CYS A 121 -1.76 -4.74 16.14
C CYS A 121 -0.68 -5.61 15.49
N LEU A 122 -0.95 -6.91 15.28
CA LEU A 122 0.04 -7.83 14.69
C LEU A 122 0.35 -7.56 13.21
N LYS A 123 -0.55 -6.88 12.48
CA LYS A 123 -0.45 -6.61 11.05
C LYS A 123 -0.02 -5.17 10.69
N GLN A 124 0.34 -4.35 11.70
CA GLN A 124 0.65 -2.92 11.51
C GLN A 124 1.93 -2.65 10.71
#